data_AF-A0A9N9JZ44-F1
#
_entry.id   AF-A0A9N9JZ44-F1
#
_cell.length_a   1.000
_cell.length_b   1.000
_cell.length_c   1.000
_cell.angle_alpha   90.00
_cell.angle_beta   90.00
_cell.angle_gamma   90.00
#
_symmetry.space_group_name_H-M   'P 1'
#
loop_
_entity.id
_entity.type
_entity.pdbx_description
1 polymer ?
#
loop_
_entity_poly.entity_id
_entity_poly.type
_entity_poly.pdbx_seq_one_letter_code
_entity_poly.pdbx_strand_id
1 'polypeptide(L)'
;YETYRSTLTAYPDTLLGAMFHERNQELLRPTNGNEYFFDRNSRAFHYILEFYRTGKILLLDEITGPKESTMDVNIQELIEEIKYFQIPLPRRDIPTDQYHAVLLDKFIDALKDGICEARYDFHNIFGAEFAPINAGKKIFVTMPPEGNFKRLFEPFRYNGYKIIELFGDDIEEHIKSLFPDIKFSIIEGEVEENDVGYRVYVVKIEIGDEAWNRDAILGKSCLKKKKPNDHNESLDS
;
A
#
# COMPACT_ATOMS: atom_id res chain seq x y z
N TYR A 1 -23.52 6.99 -18.61
CA TYR A 1 -23.41 5.69 -17.92
C TYR A 1 -24.57 4.83 -18.35
N GLU A 2 -24.32 3.54 -18.57
CA GLU A 2 -25.36 2.55 -18.87
C GLU A 2 -25.34 1.47 -17.77
N THR A 3 -26.52 1.08 -17.29
CA THR A 3 -26.66 0.10 -16.21
C THR A 3 -28.05 -0.50 -16.21
N TYR A 4 -28.23 -1.61 -15.49
CA TYR A 4 -29.54 -2.23 -15.33
C TYR A 4 -30.35 -1.54 -14.24
N ARG A 5 -31.67 -1.52 -14.40
CA ARG A 5 -32.59 -1.08 -13.36
C ARG A 5 -32.42 -1.89 -12.07
N SER A 6 -32.21 -3.20 -12.19
CA SER A 6 -31.93 -4.10 -11.06
C SER A 6 -30.72 -3.66 -10.24
N THR A 7 -29.68 -3.13 -10.88
CA THR A 7 -28.51 -2.54 -10.21
C THR A 7 -28.93 -1.34 -9.37
N LEU A 8 -29.68 -0.39 -9.94
CA LEU A 8 -30.10 0.82 -9.23
C LEU A 8 -31.05 0.51 -8.06
N THR A 9 -31.89 -0.51 -8.19
CA THR A 9 -32.86 -0.92 -7.15
C THR A 9 -32.28 -1.87 -6.10
N ALA A 10 -30.99 -2.25 -6.19
CA ALA A 10 -30.38 -3.20 -5.27
C ALA A 10 -30.35 -2.72 -3.80
N TYR A 11 -30.37 -1.39 -3.58
CA TYR A 11 -30.35 -0.77 -2.25
C TYR A 11 -31.54 0.20 -2.09
N PRO A 12 -32.74 -0.29 -1.74
CA PRO A 12 -33.98 0.52 -1.76
C PRO A 12 -33.98 1.77 -0.88
N ASP A 13 -33.14 1.79 0.17
CA ASP A 13 -33.05 2.90 1.13
C ASP A 13 -32.17 4.07 0.64
N THR A 14 -31.54 3.92 -0.52
CA THR A 14 -30.74 4.98 -1.17
C THR A 14 -31.59 5.83 -2.11
N LEU A 15 -31.09 6.99 -2.54
CA LEU A 15 -31.83 7.88 -3.44
C LEU A 15 -32.17 7.19 -4.78
N LEU A 16 -31.21 6.52 -5.43
CA LEU A 16 -31.48 5.84 -6.71
C LEU A 16 -32.31 4.59 -6.49
N GLY A 17 -32.10 3.86 -5.39
CA GLY A 17 -32.93 2.71 -5.02
C GLY A 17 -34.39 3.10 -4.87
N ALA A 18 -34.66 4.18 -4.14
CA ALA A 18 -36.00 4.72 -3.99
C ALA A 18 -36.56 5.24 -5.32
N MET A 19 -35.79 6.04 -6.06
CA MET A 19 -36.23 6.64 -7.33
C MET A 19 -36.65 5.59 -8.36
N PHE A 20 -35.86 4.51 -8.53
CA PHE A 20 -36.11 3.48 -9.53
C PHE A 20 -36.99 2.32 -9.04
N HIS A 21 -37.43 2.32 -7.79
CA HIS A 21 -38.33 1.31 -7.22
C HIS A 21 -39.67 1.25 -7.97
N GLU A 22 -40.30 0.07 -8.07
CA GLU A 22 -41.57 -0.14 -8.79
C GLU A 22 -42.69 0.79 -8.35
N ARG A 23 -42.86 0.96 -7.03
CA ARG A 23 -43.82 1.91 -6.43
C ARG A 23 -43.69 3.37 -6.90
N ASN A 24 -42.53 3.77 -7.43
CA ASN A 24 -42.24 5.15 -7.85
C ASN A 24 -42.15 5.30 -9.38
N GLN A 25 -42.53 4.27 -10.16
CA GLN A 25 -42.46 4.32 -11.63
C GLN A 25 -43.19 5.51 -12.24
N GLU A 26 -44.35 5.89 -11.68
CA GLU A 26 -45.16 7.01 -12.17
C GLU A 26 -44.47 8.38 -11.99
N LEU A 27 -43.49 8.48 -11.09
CA LEU A 27 -42.72 9.70 -10.84
C LEU A 27 -41.54 9.85 -11.80
N LEU A 28 -41.15 8.78 -12.51
CA LEU A 28 -40.03 8.79 -13.44
C LEU A 28 -40.39 9.58 -14.69
N ARG A 29 -39.46 10.47 -15.10
CA ARG A 29 -39.58 11.26 -16.33
C ARG A 29 -38.38 10.98 -17.23
N PRO A 30 -38.33 9.80 -17.90
CA PRO A 30 -37.23 9.49 -18.79
C PRO A 30 -37.26 10.34 -20.05
N THR A 31 -36.10 10.72 -20.54
CA THR A 31 -35.90 11.12 -21.92
C THR A 31 -35.90 9.85 -22.78
N ASN A 32 -36.62 9.84 -23.91
CA ASN A 32 -36.67 8.72 -24.86
C ASN A 32 -37.06 7.34 -24.29
N GLY A 33 -37.70 7.30 -23.11
CA GLY A 33 -38.21 6.08 -22.48
C GLY A 33 -37.21 5.33 -21.60
N ASN A 34 -35.91 5.64 -21.65
CA ASN A 34 -34.89 4.96 -20.84
C ASN A 34 -33.69 5.83 -20.42
N GLU A 35 -33.65 7.12 -20.80
CA GLU A 35 -32.54 8.02 -20.47
C GLU A 35 -32.91 8.93 -19.30
N TYR A 36 -31.97 9.12 -18.36
CA TYR A 36 -32.18 9.95 -17.17
C TYR A 36 -31.01 10.91 -17.02
N PHE A 37 -31.31 12.16 -16.66
CA PHE A 37 -30.31 13.20 -16.46
C PHE A 37 -30.16 13.54 -14.97
N PHE A 38 -28.90 13.60 -14.53
CA PHE A 38 -28.52 14.02 -13.18
C PHE A 38 -27.48 15.13 -13.29
N ASP A 39 -27.78 16.30 -12.73
CA ASP A 39 -26.87 17.44 -12.69
C ASP A 39 -25.85 17.29 -11.53
N ARG A 40 -25.01 16.25 -11.61
CA ARG A 40 -24.08 15.80 -10.55
C ARG A 40 -22.68 15.53 -11.09
N ASN A 41 -21.69 15.35 -10.21
CA ASN A 41 -20.31 15.09 -10.61
C ASN A 41 -20.19 13.71 -11.31
N SER A 42 -19.99 13.73 -12.62
CA SER A 42 -19.95 12.52 -13.45
C SER A 42 -18.78 11.59 -13.11
N ARG A 43 -17.64 12.11 -12.65
CA ARG A 43 -16.47 11.30 -12.27
C ARG A 43 -16.73 10.60 -10.93
N ALA A 44 -17.26 11.31 -9.95
CA ALA A 44 -17.64 10.73 -8.67
C ALA A 44 -18.77 9.69 -8.80
N PHE A 45 -19.69 9.90 -9.76
CA PHE A 45 -20.78 8.98 -10.05
C PHE A 45 -20.31 7.57 -10.46
N HIS A 46 -19.09 7.43 -11.00
CA HIS A 46 -18.49 6.11 -11.26
C HIS A 46 -18.49 5.25 -9.98
N TYR A 47 -17.97 5.80 -8.88
CA TYR A 47 -17.87 5.10 -7.59
C TYR A 47 -19.24 4.86 -6.94
N ILE A 48 -20.17 5.79 -7.13
CA ILE A 48 -21.58 5.61 -6.75
C ILE A 48 -22.15 4.38 -7.44
N LEU A 49 -21.94 4.24 -8.75
CA LEU A 49 -22.45 3.10 -9.51
C LEU A 49 -21.75 1.78 -9.15
N GLU A 50 -20.45 1.81 -8.85
CA GLU A 50 -19.71 0.63 -8.35
C GLU A 50 -20.24 0.13 -7.00
N PHE A 51 -20.68 1.03 -6.12
CA PHE A 51 -21.39 0.62 -4.90
C PHE A 51 -22.66 -0.18 -5.22
N TYR A 52 -23.50 0.28 -6.16
CA TYR A 52 -24.71 -0.48 -6.54
C TYR A 52 -24.40 -1.84 -7.17
N ARG A 53 -23.23 -1.99 -7.81
CA ARG A 53 -22.78 -3.26 -8.42
C ARG A 53 -22.20 -4.23 -7.41
N THR A 54 -21.42 -3.73 -6.46
CA THR A 54 -20.54 -4.56 -5.60
C THR A 54 -20.91 -4.54 -4.12
N GLY A 55 -21.70 -3.55 -3.68
CA GLY A 55 -21.96 -3.25 -2.27
C GLY A 55 -20.80 -2.62 -1.52
N LYS A 56 -19.70 -2.25 -2.20
CA LYS A 56 -18.50 -1.67 -1.58
C LYS A 56 -18.16 -0.33 -2.21
N ILE A 57 -17.68 0.60 -1.37
CA ILE A 57 -17.08 1.84 -1.83
C ILE A 57 -15.57 1.58 -2.00
N LEU A 58 -15.14 1.36 -3.25
CA LEU A 58 -13.79 0.90 -3.64
C LEU A 58 -12.62 1.81 -3.19
N LEU A 59 -12.90 2.94 -2.56
CA LEU A 59 -11.90 3.89 -2.05
C LEU A 59 -11.26 3.50 -0.73
N LEU A 60 -11.97 2.70 0.06
CA LEU A 60 -11.65 2.42 1.44
C LEU A 60 -11.14 0.98 1.50
N ASP A 61 -9.99 0.71 0.89
CA ASP A 61 -9.22 -0.48 1.26
C ASP A 61 -8.88 -0.31 2.75
N GLU A 62 -9.48 -1.14 3.60
CA GLU A 62 -9.48 -0.98 5.06
C GLU A 62 -8.07 -0.89 5.65
N ILE A 63 -7.06 -1.42 4.93
CA ILE A 63 -5.73 -1.71 5.48
C ILE A 63 -4.66 -0.70 5.05
N THR A 64 -4.82 0.00 3.91
CA THR A 64 -3.72 0.80 3.32
C THR A 64 -4.01 2.29 3.24
N GLY A 65 -5.12 2.75 3.83
CA GLY A 65 -5.58 4.13 3.68
C GLY A 65 -6.01 4.44 2.23
N PRO A 66 -6.46 5.68 1.98
CA PRO A 66 -6.87 6.09 0.65
C PRO A 66 -5.68 6.00 -0.31
N LYS A 67 -5.84 5.22 -1.40
CA LYS A 67 -4.92 5.26 -2.55
C LYS A 67 -5.15 6.57 -3.31
N GLU A 68 -4.65 7.67 -2.75
CA GLU A 68 -4.74 9.00 -3.36
C GLU A 68 -4.14 9.04 -4.78
N SER A 69 -3.23 8.11 -5.10
CA SER A 69 -2.47 8.10 -6.36
C SER A 69 -3.18 7.52 -7.58
N THR A 70 -4.38 6.93 -7.45
CA THR A 70 -5.13 6.37 -8.60
C THR A 70 -6.50 6.99 -8.81
N MET A 71 -6.85 8.02 -8.03
CA MET A 71 -8.18 8.60 -8.09
C MET A 71 -8.24 9.80 -9.00
N ASP A 72 -9.15 9.72 -9.97
CA ASP A 72 -9.61 10.85 -10.74
C ASP A 72 -10.49 11.83 -9.93
N VAL A 73 -10.90 11.51 -8.71
CA VAL A 73 -11.88 12.30 -7.95
C VAL A 73 -11.31 12.66 -6.58
N ASN A 74 -11.53 13.90 -6.14
CA ASN A 74 -11.16 14.28 -4.77
C ASN A 74 -12.08 13.55 -3.77
N ILE A 75 -11.51 13.03 -2.67
CA ILE A 75 -12.25 12.37 -1.58
C ILE A 75 -13.44 13.22 -1.12
N GLN A 76 -13.29 14.54 -1.02
CA GLN A 76 -14.38 15.41 -0.59
C GLN A 76 -15.54 15.45 -1.61
N GLU A 77 -15.24 15.49 -2.90
CA GLU A 77 -16.26 15.45 -3.96
C GLU A 77 -17.04 14.14 -3.90
N LEU A 78 -16.34 13.02 -3.69
CA LEU A 78 -16.99 11.72 -3.56
C LEU A 78 -17.87 11.64 -2.30
N ILE A 79 -17.40 12.17 -1.16
CA ILE A 79 -18.19 12.22 0.07
C ILE A 79 -19.50 13.00 -0.14
N GLU A 80 -19.45 14.14 -0.84
CA GLU A 80 -20.65 14.92 -1.13
C GLU A 80 -21.63 14.18 -2.05
N GLU A 81 -21.15 13.42 -3.04
CA GLU A 81 -22.03 12.56 -3.84
C GLU A 81 -22.61 11.40 -3.04
N ILE A 82 -21.82 10.74 -2.18
CA ILE A 82 -22.31 9.67 -1.31
C ILE A 82 -23.45 10.16 -0.42
N LYS A 83 -23.29 11.36 0.18
CA LYS A 83 -24.35 12.01 0.95
C LYS A 83 -25.58 12.33 0.10
N TYR A 84 -25.39 12.92 -1.08
CA TYR A 84 -26.49 13.27 -1.98
C TYR A 84 -27.31 12.04 -2.39
N PHE A 85 -26.65 10.96 -2.79
CA PHE A 85 -27.30 9.71 -3.16
C PHE A 85 -27.77 8.88 -1.97
N GLN A 86 -27.57 9.37 -0.74
CA GLN A 86 -28.00 8.73 0.50
C GLN A 86 -27.48 7.29 0.63
N ILE A 87 -26.25 7.06 0.16
CA ILE A 87 -25.60 5.76 0.32
C ILE A 87 -25.14 5.65 1.77
N PRO A 88 -25.51 4.57 2.49
CA PRO A 88 -25.03 4.37 3.84
C PRO A 88 -23.50 4.22 3.78
N LEU A 89 -22.79 5.19 4.33
CA LEU A 89 -21.36 5.04 4.56
C LEU A 89 -21.19 3.87 5.53
N PRO A 90 -20.32 2.88 5.22
CA PRO A 90 -19.95 1.89 6.21
C PRO A 90 -19.43 2.65 7.42
N ARG A 91 -20.09 2.49 8.57
CA ARG A 91 -19.52 2.95 9.83
C ARG A 91 -18.21 2.21 9.96
N ARG A 92 -17.10 2.93 10.11
CA ARG A 92 -15.84 2.29 10.48
C ARG A 92 -16.07 1.69 11.85
N ASP A 93 -16.02 0.38 11.93
CA ASP A 93 -15.94 -0.28 13.22
C ASP A 93 -14.63 0.12 13.89
N ILE A 94 -14.64 0.09 15.22
CA ILE A 94 -13.42 0.31 16.00
C ILE A 94 -12.46 -0.82 15.61
N PRO A 95 -11.23 -0.51 15.15
CA PRO A 95 -10.27 -1.54 14.79
C PRO A 95 -10.06 -2.53 15.94
N THR A 96 -10.15 -3.82 15.64
CA THR A 96 -9.94 -4.88 16.62
C THR A 96 -8.46 -5.19 16.78
N ASP A 97 -8.09 -5.90 17.84
CA ASP A 97 -6.71 -6.41 18.01
C ASP A 97 -6.31 -7.31 16.83
N GLN A 98 -7.26 -8.09 16.29
CA GLN A 98 -7.04 -8.90 15.10
C GLN A 98 -6.68 -8.07 13.86
N TYR A 99 -7.29 -6.90 13.71
CA TYR A 99 -6.96 -5.98 12.62
C TYR A 99 -5.51 -5.47 12.78
N HIS A 100 -5.11 -5.06 13.99
CA HIS A 100 -3.75 -4.59 14.25
C HIS A 100 -2.72 -5.70 14.08
N ALA A 101 -3.04 -6.94 14.45
CA ALA A 101 -2.19 -8.10 14.20
C ALA A 101 -1.94 -8.30 12.69
N VAL A 102 -3.00 -8.26 11.87
CA VAL A 102 -2.85 -8.36 10.40
C VAL A 102 -2.04 -7.19 9.82
N LEU A 103 -2.19 -5.98 10.38
CA LEU A 103 -1.39 -4.83 9.96
C LEU A 103 0.09 -5.02 10.30
N LEU A 104 0.39 -5.52 11.50
CA LEU A 104 1.75 -5.83 11.93
C LEU A 104 2.39 -6.93 11.05
N ASP A 105 1.66 -8.00 10.77
CA ASP A 105 2.13 -9.08 9.89
C ASP A 105 2.50 -8.56 8.50
N LYS A 106 1.69 -7.65 7.94
CA LYS A 106 1.99 -7.00 6.65
C LYS A 106 3.24 -6.12 6.72
N PHE A 107 3.48 -5.45 7.85
CA PHE A 107 4.69 -4.66 8.05
C PHE A 107 5.93 -5.56 8.08
N ILE A 108 5.84 -6.69 8.79
CA ILE A 108 6.88 -7.73 8.80
C ILE A 108 7.15 -8.26 7.39
N ASP A 109 6.10 -8.55 6.61
CA ASP A 109 6.26 -9.02 5.23
C ASP A 109 6.93 -7.97 4.34
N ALA A 110 6.60 -6.68 4.50
CA ALA A 110 7.31 -5.60 3.80
C ALA A 110 8.81 -5.52 4.15
N LEU A 111 9.19 -5.80 5.40
CA LEU A 111 10.61 -5.90 5.79
C LEU A 111 11.30 -7.11 5.13
N LYS A 112 10.65 -8.29 5.13
CA LYS A 112 11.17 -9.49 4.46
C LYS A 112 11.36 -9.26 2.97
N ASP A 113 10.37 -8.68 2.31
CA ASP A 113 10.42 -8.33 0.90
C ASP A 113 11.53 -7.30 0.64
N GLY A 114 11.69 -6.30 1.51
CA GLY A 114 12.78 -5.34 1.44
C GLY A 114 14.16 -5.99 1.50
N ILE A 115 14.36 -6.98 2.38
CA ILE A 115 15.62 -7.76 2.45
C ILE A 115 15.87 -8.51 1.14
N CYS A 116 14.83 -9.15 0.57
CA CYS A 116 14.94 -9.84 -0.70
C CYS A 116 15.31 -8.88 -1.84
N GLU A 117 14.59 -7.77 -1.97
CA GLU A 117 14.86 -6.73 -2.97
C GLU A 117 16.27 -6.16 -2.83
N ALA A 118 16.73 -5.89 -1.61
CA ALA A 118 18.08 -5.42 -1.35
C ALA A 118 19.14 -6.44 -1.82
N ARG A 119 18.92 -7.74 -1.60
CA ARG A 119 19.81 -8.80 -2.10
C ARG A 119 19.80 -8.92 -3.63
N TYR A 120 18.64 -8.79 -4.27
CA TYR A 120 18.53 -8.81 -5.74
C TYR A 120 19.26 -7.64 -6.38
N ASP A 121 19.14 -6.46 -5.80
CA ASP A 121 19.68 -5.22 -6.35
C ASP A 121 21.10 -4.87 -5.86
N PHE A 122 21.73 -5.74 -5.05
CA PHE A 122 23.04 -5.49 -4.44
C PHE A 122 23.08 -4.24 -3.55
N HIS A 123 21.99 -3.93 -2.86
CA HIS A 123 21.94 -2.85 -1.87
C HIS A 123 22.45 -3.31 -0.51
N ASN A 124 23.53 -2.69 -0.03
CA ASN A 124 24.09 -2.97 1.29
C ASN A 124 23.22 -2.46 2.45
N ILE A 125 22.30 -1.55 2.16
CA ILE A 125 21.50 -0.88 3.18
C ILE A 125 20.16 -0.45 2.58
N PHE A 126 19.11 -0.62 3.37
CA PHE A 126 17.83 0.03 3.11
C PHE A 126 17.12 0.38 4.42
N GLY A 127 16.07 1.18 4.33
CA GLY A 127 15.30 1.56 5.50
C GLY A 127 14.14 2.50 5.20
N ALA A 128 13.43 2.85 6.25
CA ALA A 128 12.33 3.79 6.22
C ALA A 128 12.28 4.60 7.52
N GLU A 129 12.08 5.89 7.36
CA GLU A 129 11.78 6.85 8.41
C GLU A 129 10.27 7.06 8.48
N PHE A 130 9.71 6.99 9.68
CA PHE A 130 8.29 7.22 9.95
C PHE A 130 8.12 8.25 11.05
N ALA A 131 7.30 9.26 10.80
CA ALA A 131 6.93 10.29 11.76
C ALA A 131 5.39 10.41 11.88
N PRO A 132 4.88 10.92 13.02
CA PRO A 132 3.47 11.25 13.19
C PRO A 132 3.00 12.25 12.13
N ILE A 133 1.72 12.20 11.77
CA ILE A 133 1.14 13.12 10.78
C ILE A 133 1.30 14.60 11.16
N ASN A 134 1.38 14.89 12.46
CA ASN A 134 1.56 16.21 13.01
C ASN A 134 3.01 16.75 12.88
N ALA A 135 3.98 15.90 12.52
CA ALA A 135 5.38 16.27 12.34
C ALA A 135 5.66 17.02 11.01
N GLY A 136 4.62 17.44 10.28
CA GLY A 136 4.75 18.31 9.12
C GLY A 136 4.94 17.57 7.79
N LYS A 137 5.78 18.10 6.89
CA LYS A 137 5.82 17.68 5.47
C LYS A 137 6.58 16.38 5.21
N LYS A 138 7.37 15.87 6.15
CA LYS A 138 8.19 14.66 5.99
C LYS A 138 7.79 13.59 7.01
N ILE A 139 6.62 13.00 6.78
CA ILE A 139 6.10 11.93 7.65
C ILE A 139 6.63 10.54 7.29
N PHE A 140 7.17 10.40 6.08
CA PHE A 140 7.64 9.13 5.54
C PHE A 140 8.73 9.35 4.50
N VAL A 141 9.88 8.72 4.69
CA VAL A 141 11.02 8.74 3.77
C VAL A 141 11.63 7.35 3.70
N THR A 142 12.00 6.89 2.51
CA THR A 142 12.72 5.62 2.34
C THR A 142 14.15 5.84 1.93
N MET A 143 14.97 4.83 2.18
CA MET A 143 16.34 4.73 1.68
C MET A 143 16.46 3.37 0.97
N PRO A 144 16.64 3.34 -0.36
CA PRO A 144 16.59 4.47 -1.29
C PRO A 144 15.19 5.14 -1.36
N PRO A 145 15.10 6.43 -1.72
CA PRO A 145 13.85 7.23 -1.64
C PRO A 145 12.80 6.91 -2.71
N GLU A 146 13.19 6.18 -3.75
CA GLU A 146 12.32 5.79 -4.86
C GLU A 146 12.49 4.29 -5.17
N GLY A 147 11.62 3.76 -6.02
CA GLY A 147 11.65 2.35 -6.43
C GLY A 147 10.88 1.43 -5.49
N ASN A 148 11.31 0.16 -5.46
CA ASN A 148 10.56 -0.91 -4.79
C ASN A 148 10.44 -0.68 -3.27
N PHE A 149 11.47 -0.14 -2.62
CA PHE A 149 11.43 0.14 -1.18
C PHE A 149 10.35 1.13 -0.78
N LYS A 150 10.20 2.24 -1.52
CA LYS A 150 9.10 3.18 -1.29
C LYS A 150 7.76 2.47 -1.39
N ARG A 151 7.55 1.67 -2.44
CA ARG A 151 6.29 0.93 -2.65
C ARG A 151 5.97 -0.03 -1.51
N LEU A 152 6.98 -0.72 -0.97
CA LEU A 152 6.81 -1.67 0.13
C LEU A 152 6.36 -0.99 1.42
N PHE A 153 6.91 0.18 1.75
CA PHE A 153 6.63 0.86 3.02
C PHE A 153 5.56 1.96 2.94
N GLU A 154 5.17 2.41 1.74
CA GLU A 154 4.13 3.44 1.53
C GLU A 154 2.80 3.13 2.26
N PRO A 155 2.30 1.87 2.31
CA PRO A 155 1.07 1.56 3.06
C PRO A 155 1.14 1.89 4.56
N PHE A 156 2.35 2.03 5.11
CA PHE A 156 2.60 2.29 6.52
C PHE A 156 3.01 3.74 6.81
N ARG A 157 2.95 4.64 5.81
CA ARG A 157 3.39 6.04 5.93
C ARG A 157 2.76 6.82 7.10
N TYR A 158 1.58 6.39 7.56
CA TYR A 158 0.84 7.04 8.65
C TYR A 158 0.88 6.31 9.99
N ASN A 159 1.23 5.03 10.00
CA ASN A 159 1.12 4.18 11.19
C ASN A 159 2.43 3.47 11.55
N GLY A 160 3.42 3.47 10.67
CA GLY A 160 4.72 2.82 10.87
C GLY A 160 5.42 3.31 12.13
N TYR A 161 5.38 4.63 12.42
CA TYR A 161 5.96 5.19 13.65
C TYR A 161 5.38 4.53 14.91
N LYS A 162 4.07 4.26 14.91
CA LYS A 162 3.37 3.66 16.05
C LYS A 162 3.57 2.15 16.12
N ILE A 163 3.68 1.48 14.97
CA ILE A 163 4.06 0.06 14.89
C ILE A 163 5.44 -0.13 15.52
N ILE A 164 6.42 0.70 15.15
CA ILE A 164 7.79 0.63 15.68
C ILE A 164 7.81 1.00 17.16
N GLU A 165 7.11 2.05 17.58
CA GLU A 165 7.04 2.44 18.99
C GLU A 165 6.47 1.34 19.90
N LEU A 166 5.51 0.55 19.41
CA LEU A 166 4.85 -0.48 20.21
C LEU A 166 5.52 -1.86 20.13
N PHE A 167 6.08 -2.22 18.97
CA PHE A 167 6.53 -3.58 18.67
C PHE A 167 7.98 -3.65 18.15
N GLY A 168 8.75 -2.56 18.26
CA GLY A 168 10.09 -2.46 17.67
C GLY A 168 11.03 -3.58 18.09
N ASP A 169 11.06 -3.91 19.38
CA ASP A 169 11.92 -4.96 19.94
C ASP A 169 11.50 -6.36 19.43
N ASP A 170 10.19 -6.65 19.42
CA ASP A 170 9.66 -7.93 18.91
C ASP A 170 9.93 -8.10 17.41
N ILE A 171 9.78 -7.02 16.64
CA ILE A 171 10.09 -6.98 15.21
C ILE A 171 11.59 -7.26 15.00
N GLU A 172 12.47 -6.60 15.76
CA GLU A 172 13.92 -6.78 15.66
C GLU A 172 14.32 -8.23 15.95
N GLU A 173 13.80 -8.83 17.03
CA GLU A 173 14.09 -10.22 17.39
C GLU A 173 13.61 -11.18 16.30
N HIS A 174 12.37 -11.01 15.81
CA HIS A 174 11.80 -11.86 14.77
C HIS A 174 12.59 -11.80 13.46
N ILE A 175 12.93 -10.59 13.00
CA ILE A 175 13.67 -10.39 11.75
C ILE A 175 15.09 -10.94 11.86
N LYS A 176 15.79 -10.71 12.97
CA LYS A 176 17.12 -11.29 13.22
C LYS A 176 17.11 -12.82 13.29
N SER A 177 16.04 -13.42 13.82
CA SER A 177 15.88 -14.87 13.83
C SER A 177 15.76 -15.45 12.42
N LEU A 178 15.14 -14.72 11.48
CA LEU A 178 14.97 -15.18 10.10
C LEU A 178 16.20 -14.90 9.23
N PHE A 179 16.88 -13.78 9.49
CA PHE A 179 18.02 -13.31 8.73
C PHE A 179 19.18 -12.99 9.69
N PRO A 180 19.97 -13.99 10.10
CA PRO A 180 21.04 -13.78 11.09
C PRO A 180 22.23 -12.99 10.55
N ASP A 181 22.34 -12.86 9.22
CA ASP A 181 23.43 -12.18 8.52
C ASP A 181 23.16 -10.68 8.27
N ILE A 182 22.02 -10.16 8.71
CA ILE A 182 21.71 -8.73 8.64
C ILE A 182 21.91 -8.04 9.98
N LYS A 183 22.11 -6.73 9.92
CA LYS A 183 22.08 -5.87 11.09
C LYS A 183 20.83 -4.99 11.02
N PHE A 184 19.89 -5.28 11.91
CA PHE A 184 18.69 -4.49 12.13
C PHE A 184 18.94 -3.43 13.20
N SER A 185 18.45 -2.22 12.99
CA SER A 185 18.54 -1.11 13.95
C SER A 185 17.33 -0.19 13.85
N ILE A 186 16.81 0.21 14.99
CA ILE A 186 15.84 1.30 15.12
C ILE A 186 16.58 2.50 15.68
N ILE A 187 16.47 3.64 14.98
CA ILE A 187 17.04 4.91 15.41
C ILE A 187 15.88 5.82 15.77
N GLU A 188 15.84 6.24 17.02
CA GLU A 188 14.90 7.24 17.51
C GLU A 188 15.46 8.64 17.26
N GLY A 189 14.62 9.53 16.75
CA GLY A 189 14.90 10.93 16.54
C GLY A 189 13.75 11.81 17.02
N GLU A 190 13.97 13.11 16.98
CA GLU A 190 12.96 14.11 17.32
C GLU A 190 12.93 15.19 16.24
N VAL A 191 11.73 15.57 15.81
CA VAL A 191 11.48 16.65 14.87
C VAL A 191 10.56 17.67 15.55
N GLU A 192 10.95 18.93 15.53
CA GLU A 192 10.15 20.03 16.04
C GLU A 192 9.33 20.67 14.90
N GLU A 193 8.02 20.80 15.11
CA GLU A 193 7.13 21.52 14.22
C GLU A 193 6.14 22.34 15.06
N ASN A 194 6.10 23.66 14.85
CA ASN A 194 5.30 24.61 15.64
C ASN A 194 5.56 24.54 17.16
N ASP A 195 6.84 24.49 17.58
CA ASP A 195 7.27 24.39 18.98
C ASP A 195 6.78 23.12 19.71
N VAL A 196 6.37 22.10 18.95
CA VAL A 196 6.02 20.77 19.48
C VAL A 196 7.00 19.73 18.93
N GLY A 197 7.65 19.00 19.83
CA GLY A 197 8.54 17.89 19.51
C GLY A 197 7.77 16.61 19.22
N TYR A 198 8.11 15.95 18.11
CA TYR A 198 7.53 14.67 17.69
C TYR A 198 8.63 13.62 17.57
N ARG A 199 8.38 12.43 18.14
CA ARG A 199 9.26 11.28 17.98
C ARG A 199 9.18 10.74 16.57
N VAL A 200 10.35 10.45 16.00
CA VAL A 200 10.50 9.86 14.67
C VAL A 200 11.29 8.57 14.83
N TYR A 201 10.91 7.56 14.06
CA TYR A 201 11.56 6.25 14.10
C TYR A 201 12.10 5.91 12.73
N VAL A 202 13.40 5.60 12.66
CA VAL A 202 14.06 5.11 11.44
C VAL A 202 14.37 3.64 11.61
N VAL A 203 13.74 2.79 10.80
CA VAL A 203 14.16 1.40 10.65
C VAL A 203 15.26 1.34 9.61
N LYS A 204 16.40 0.78 9.99
CA LYS A 204 17.58 0.64 9.14
C LYS A 204 18.06 -0.80 9.16
N ILE A 205 18.16 -1.40 7.97
CA ILE A 205 18.66 -2.76 7.77
C ILE A 205 19.93 -2.68 6.91
N GLU A 206 21.03 -3.18 7.45
CA GLU A 206 22.31 -3.35 6.74
C GLU A 206 22.45 -4.83 6.37
N ILE A 207 22.65 -5.11 5.08
CA ILE A 207 22.88 -6.45 4.54
C ILE A 207 24.37 -6.78 4.71
N GLY A 208 24.70 -7.89 5.36
CA GLY A 208 26.08 -8.29 5.60
C GLY A 208 26.86 -8.58 4.31
N ASP A 209 28.18 -8.33 4.35
CA ASP A 209 29.07 -8.51 3.20
C ASP A 209 29.09 -9.95 2.65
N GLU A 210 28.73 -10.93 3.48
CA GLU A 210 28.63 -12.35 3.10
C GLU A 210 27.40 -12.65 2.22
N ALA A 211 26.44 -11.72 2.11
CA ALA A 211 25.23 -11.92 1.31
C ALA A 211 25.53 -12.16 -0.18
N TRP A 212 26.67 -11.66 -0.68
CA TRP A 212 27.10 -11.88 -2.06
C TRP A 212 28.49 -12.50 -2.12
N ASN A 213 28.55 -13.84 -2.14
CA ASN A 213 29.80 -14.55 -2.34
C ASN A 213 30.34 -14.32 -3.77
N ARG A 214 31.33 -13.43 -3.88
CA ARG A 214 31.95 -13.02 -5.14
C ARG A 214 32.41 -14.19 -6.00
N ASP A 215 33.12 -15.16 -5.41
CA ASP A 215 33.68 -16.28 -6.16
C ASP A 215 32.60 -17.26 -6.63
N ALA A 216 31.57 -17.49 -5.81
CA ALA A 216 30.41 -18.29 -6.20
C ALA A 216 29.62 -17.62 -7.34
N ILE A 217 29.43 -16.30 -7.30
CA ILE A 217 28.77 -15.53 -8.35
C ILE A 217 29.59 -15.59 -9.65
N LEU A 218 30.91 -15.33 -9.58
CA LEU A 218 31.80 -15.41 -10.73
C LEU A 218 31.84 -16.83 -11.32
N GLY A 219 31.78 -17.87 -10.48
CA GLY A 219 31.74 -19.26 -10.91
C GLY A 219 30.48 -19.67 -11.68
N LYS A 220 29.38 -18.91 -11.53
CA LYS A 220 28.11 -19.08 -12.24
C LYS A 220 27.90 -18.06 -13.37
N SER A 221 28.69 -16.99 -13.40
CA SER A 221 28.62 -15.93 -14.41
C SER A 221 29.27 -16.35 -15.74
N CYS A 222 28.88 -15.69 -16.83
CA CYS A 222 29.62 -15.76 -18.11
C CYS A 222 31.07 -15.26 -17.98
N LEU A 223 31.41 -14.55 -16.90
CA LEU A 223 32.76 -14.12 -16.54
C LEU A 223 33.64 -15.24 -15.96
N LYS A 224 33.09 -16.44 -15.76
CA LYS A 224 33.88 -17.59 -15.30
C LYS A 224 35.05 -17.82 -16.26
N LYS A 225 36.28 -17.64 -15.76
CA LYS A 225 37.48 -17.95 -16.54
C LYS A 225 37.44 -19.44 -16.91
N LYS A 226 37.35 -19.74 -18.20
CA LYS A 226 37.66 -21.10 -18.69
C LYS A 226 39.11 -21.36 -18.32
N LYS A 227 39.39 -22.47 -17.62
CA LYS A 227 40.77 -22.94 -17.49
C LYS A 227 41.35 -23.01 -18.90
N PRO A 228 42.55 -22.44 -19.17
CA PRO A 228 43.19 -22.68 -20.44
C PRO A 228 43.31 -24.20 -20.59
N ASN A 229 42.80 -24.74 -21.69
CA ASN A 229 42.93 -26.16 -22.01
C ASN A 229 44.39 -26.56 -21.85
N ASP A 230 44.63 -27.66 -21.13
CA ASP A 230 45.81 -28.50 -21.31
C ASP A 230 45.82 -29.00 -22.77
N HIS A 231 46.28 -28.16 -23.69
CA HIS A 231 46.83 -28.62 -24.95
C HIS A 231 48.29 -28.95 -24.70
N ASN A 232 48.51 -30.09 -24.07
CA ASN A 232 49.79 -30.77 -24.11
C ASN A 232 49.54 -32.28 -24.09
N GLU A 233 49.05 -32.81 -25.21
CA GLU A 233 49.28 -34.21 -25.54
C GLU A 233 49.67 -34.34 -27.01
N SER A 234 50.91 -34.80 -27.17
CA SER A 234 51.46 -35.62 -28.25
C SER A 234 51.36 -35.12 -29.69
N LEU A 235 52.55 -34.89 -30.27
CA LEU A 235 52.95 -35.59 -31.48
C LEU A 235 54.48 -35.77 -31.39
N ASP A 236 54.86 -36.91 -30.81
CA ASP A 236 56.05 -37.64 -31.26
C ASP A 236 55.76 -38.11 -32.69
N SER A 237 56.61 -37.74 -33.65
CA SER A 237 57.01 -38.49 -34.86
C SER A 237 58.00 -37.68 -35.68
#